data_AF-A0A7S0ECD4-F1
#
_entry.id   AF-A0A7S0ECD4-F1
#
_cell.length_a   1.000
_cell.length_b   1.000
_cell.length_c   1.000
_cell.angle_alpha   90.00
_cell.angle_beta   90.00
_cell.angle_gamma   90.00
#
_symmetry.space_group_name_H-M   'P 1'
#
loop_
_entity.id
_entity.type
_entity.pdbx_description
1 polymer ?
#
loop_
_entity_poly.entity_id
_entity_poly.type
_entity_poly.pdbx_seq_one_letter_code
_entity_poly.pdbx_strand_id
1 'polypeptide(L)'
;YHSVARSSKGQLRMAAAAGGKPRVVVTGVGIVSPVGTGGDKFFESMFAEKTNFQSLPSWAEQFPCKVAGVVSDFKAEDWYKNKKEAKRQSRYMQMGIAASKLAVQDAKLDTDAVADKDKFGVFIASAIGGSEFFEEAGSKWQKHTEYDKVAPGAAWGDGTFAGRNSIYKGPMFVDGCKLTYEGFKKISPFIVPSFILNSASGVAAVELGAEGPNYCIGGYGG
;
A
#
# COMPACT_ATOMS: atom_id res chain seq x y z
N TYR A 1 -27.32 -24.66 -20.97
CA TYR A 1 -27.06 -26.06 -20.61
C TYR A 1 -25.80 -26.53 -21.33
N HIS A 2 -24.65 -26.49 -20.66
CA HIS A 2 -23.42 -27.18 -21.12
C HIS A 2 -22.96 -28.10 -20.00
N SER A 3 -22.80 -29.37 -20.33
CA SER A 3 -22.56 -30.49 -19.43
C SER A 3 -21.17 -30.43 -18.79
N VAL A 4 -21.13 -30.39 -17.46
CA VAL A 4 -19.92 -30.63 -16.67
C VAL A 4 -19.64 -32.13 -16.70
N ALA A 5 -18.59 -32.56 -17.41
CA ALA A 5 -18.13 -33.94 -17.33
C ALA A 5 -17.42 -34.15 -15.97
N ARG A 6 -18.04 -34.94 -15.09
CA ARG A 6 -17.41 -35.42 -13.85
C ARG A 6 -16.41 -36.53 -14.17
N SER A 7 -15.13 -36.31 -13.89
CA SER A 7 -14.12 -37.38 -13.82
C SER A 7 -14.26 -38.12 -12.49
N SER A 8 -14.08 -39.45 -12.51
CA SER A 8 -14.23 -40.38 -11.38
C SER A 8 -13.15 -40.27 -10.30
N LYS A 9 -12.26 -39.28 -10.38
CA LYS A 9 -11.36 -38.86 -9.29
C LYS A 9 -11.50 -37.36 -9.17
N GLY A 10 -11.92 -36.86 -8.00
CA GLY A 10 -12.43 -35.50 -7.73
C GLY A 10 -11.50 -34.30 -7.98
N GLN A 11 -10.70 -34.31 -9.04
CA GLN A 11 -9.95 -33.16 -9.51
C GLN A 11 -10.73 -32.47 -10.64
N LEU A 12 -11.09 -31.20 -10.41
CA LEU A 12 -11.54 -30.29 -11.45
C LEU A 12 -10.41 -30.12 -12.48
N ARG A 13 -10.46 -30.87 -13.57
CA ARG A 13 -9.65 -30.58 -14.75
C ARG A 13 -10.39 -29.55 -15.58
N MET A 14 -9.95 -28.30 -15.52
CA MET A 14 -10.31 -27.31 -16.53
C MET A 14 -9.76 -27.81 -17.87
N ALA A 15 -10.65 -28.16 -18.79
CA ALA A 15 -10.26 -28.39 -20.18
C ALA A 15 -9.68 -27.08 -20.74
N ALA A 16 -8.38 -27.06 -21.03
CA ALA A 16 -7.77 -25.96 -21.74
C ALA A 16 -8.39 -25.89 -23.14
N ALA A 17 -9.15 -24.83 -23.42
CA ALA A 17 -9.59 -24.54 -24.77
C ALA A 17 -8.35 -24.26 -25.63
N ALA A 18 -8.14 -25.08 -26.66
CA ALA A 18 -7.06 -24.91 -27.63
C ALA A 18 -7.14 -23.50 -28.26
N GLY A 19 -6.07 -22.72 -28.14
CA GLY A 19 -5.86 -21.47 -28.89
C GLY A 19 -6.48 -20.17 -28.32
N GLY A 20 -7.12 -20.21 -27.14
CA GLY A 20 -7.68 -19.01 -26.50
C GLY A 20 -6.73 -18.36 -25.50
N LYS A 21 -6.81 -17.02 -25.32
CA LYS A 21 -6.20 -16.35 -24.16
C LYS A 21 -6.66 -17.05 -22.87
N PRO A 22 -5.78 -17.26 -21.88
CA PRO A 22 -6.17 -17.92 -20.64
C PRO A 22 -7.32 -17.14 -19.98
N ARG A 23 -8.32 -17.87 -19.48
CA ARG A 23 -9.40 -17.26 -18.69
C ARG A 23 -8.84 -16.92 -17.32
N VAL A 24 -9.09 -15.69 -16.87
CA VAL A 24 -8.73 -15.20 -15.54
C VAL A 24 -9.97 -15.26 -14.66
N VAL A 25 -9.80 -15.71 -13.42
CA VAL A 25 -10.86 -15.78 -12.41
C VAL A 25 -10.35 -15.16 -11.11
N VAL A 26 -11.26 -14.59 -10.32
CA VAL A 26 -10.96 -14.13 -8.96
C VAL A 26 -11.28 -15.28 -8.00
N THR A 27 -10.28 -15.73 -7.25
CA THR A 27 -10.41 -16.87 -6.34
C THR A 27 -10.49 -16.47 -4.87
N GLY A 28 -10.08 -15.25 -4.53
CA GLY A 28 -10.20 -14.72 -3.17
C GLY A 28 -10.12 -13.20 -3.15
N VAL A 29 -10.69 -12.62 -2.10
CA VAL A 29 -10.80 -11.18 -1.89
C VAL A 29 -10.35 -10.83 -0.48
N GLY A 30 -9.53 -9.80 -0.35
CA GLY A 30 -9.06 -9.30 0.94
C GLY A 30 -9.15 -7.79 1.00
N ILE A 31 -9.71 -7.28 2.10
CA ILE A 31 -10.11 -5.89 2.22
C ILE A 31 -9.69 -5.35 3.59
N VAL A 32 -9.14 -4.15 3.61
CA VAL A 32 -8.94 -3.34 4.81
C VAL A 32 -9.55 -1.98 4.51
N SER A 33 -10.66 -1.65 5.17
CA SER A 33 -11.44 -0.46 4.85
C SER A 33 -12.10 0.17 6.07
N PRO A 34 -12.56 1.43 5.99
CA PRO A 34 -13.28 2.07 7.10
C PRO A 34 -14.51 1.29 7.56
N VAL A 35 -15.19 0.57 6.66
CA VAL A 35 -16.42 -0.18 6.97
C VAL A 35 -16.16 -1.63 7.35
N GLY A 36 -14.89 -2.05 7.41
CA GLY A 36 -14.51 -3.37 7.89
C GLY A 36 -13.19 -3.88 7.32
N THR A 37 -12.50 -4.65 8.14
CA THR A 37 -11.37 -5.50 7.75
C THR A 37 -11.85 -6.93 7.51
N GLY A 38 -11.54 -7.49 6.34
CA GLY A 38 -12.04 -8.78 5.84
C GLY A 38 -13.18 -8.65 4.82
N GLY A 39 -13.27 -9.61 3.89
CA GLY A 39 -14.26 -9.62 2.82
C GLY A 39 -15.69 -9.66 3.36
N ASP A 40 -16.00 -10.61 4.23
CA ASP A 40 -17.35 -10.79 4.81
C ASP A 40 -17.83 -9.52 5.49
N LYS A 41 -17.04 -8.99 6.43
CA LYS A 41 -17.39 -7.78 7.18
C LYS A 41 -17.59 -6.56 6.28
N PHE A 42 -16.76 -6.43 5.23
CA PHE A 42 -16.91 -5.37 4.24
C PHE A 42 -18.23 -5.48 3.48
N PHE A 43 -18.55 -6.66 2.93
CA PHE A 43 -19.78 -6.87 2.16
C PHE A 43 -21.03 -6.76 3.03
N GLU A 44 -21.03 -7.35 4.23
CA GLU A 44 -22.11 -7.21 5.20
C GLU A 44 -22.38 -5.73 5.53
N SER A 45 -21.32 -4.95 5.74
CA SER A 45 -21.44 -3.52 6.05
C SER A 45 -21.92 -2.72 4.84
N MET A 46 -21.48 -3.08 3.64
CA MET A 46 -21.95 -2.46 2.39
C MET A 46 -23.44 -2.72 2.15
N PHE A 47 -23.91 -3.96 2.28
CA PHE A 47 -25.34 -4.30 2.11
C PHE A 47 -26.22 -3.73 3.21
N ALA A 48 -25.67 -3.49 4.40
CA ALA A 48 -26.34 -2.81 5.49
C ALA A 48 -26.21 -1.27 5.45
N GLU A 49 -25.67 -0.71 4.35
CA GLU A 49 -25.48 0.74 4.15
C GLU A 49 -24.70 1.43 5.28
N LYS A 50 -23.79 0.70 5.93
CA LYS A 50 -22.97 1.23 7.01
C LYS A 50 -21.88 2.14 6.45
N THR A 51 -21.67 3.26 7.12
CA THR A 51 -20.54 4.17 6.87
C THR A 51 -19.74 4.32 8.15
N ASN A 52 -18.45 4.67 8.02
CA ASN A 52 -17.57 4.90 9.17
C ASN A 52 -16.80 6.23 9.03
N PHE A 53 -17.52 7.27 8.62
CA PHE A 53 -17.01 8.62 8.72
C PHE A 53 -17.09 9.07 10.17
N GLN A 54 -15.96 9.48 10.72
CA GLN A 54 -15.87 9.94 12.10
C GLN A 54 -15.09 11.25 12.17
N SER A 55 -15.37 12.02 13.23
CA SER A 55 -14.58 13.19 13.56
C SER A 55 -13.12 12.80 13.79
N LEU A 56 -12.21 13.57 13.21
CA LEU A 56 -10.79 13.43 13.43
C LEU A 56 -10.40 13.97 14.82
N PRO A 57 -9.28 13.52 15.42
CA PRO A 57 -8.83 14.04 16.71
C PRO A 57 -8.47 15.53 16.66
N SER A 58 -8.19 16.14 17.83
CA SER A 58 -7.96 17.59 17.97
C SER A 58 -6.83 18.15 17.09
N TRP A 59 -5.85 17.33 16.68
CA TRP A 59 -4.81 17.76 15.72
C TRP A 59 -5.39 18.18 14.37
N ALA A 60 -6.61 17.76 14.03
CA ALA A 60 -7.25 18.10 12.77
C ALA A 60 -8.00 19.44 12.80
N GLU A 61 -8.09 20.12 13.96
CA GLU A 61 -8.82 21.39 14.09
C GLU A 61 -8.28 22.50 13.18
N GLN A 62 -6.96 22.47 12.90
CA GLN A 62 -6.27 23.38 11.99
C GLN A 62 -6.65 23.19 10.51
N PHE A 63 -7.31 22.08 10.14
CA PHE A 63 -7.69 21.79 8.76
C PHE A 63 -9.15 22.16 8.47
N PRO A 64 -9.48 22.50 7.20
CA PRO A 64 -10.85 22.78 6.80
C PRO A 64 -11.75 21.55 6.96
N CYS A 65 -11.25 20.35 6.67
CA CYS A 65 -11.97 19.09 6.83
C CYS A 65 -11.59 18.39 8.15
N LYS A 66 -12.59 18.04 8.96
CA LYS A 66 -12.43 17.46 10.31
C LYS A 66 -13.06 16.06 10.43
N VAL A 67 -13.40 15.44 9.32
CA VAL A 67 -14.09 14.15 9.26
C VAL A 67 -13.36 13.26 8.25
N ALA A 68 -13.19 11.98 8.57
CA ALA A 68 -12.58 11.01 7.67
C ALA A 68 -13.16 9.61 7.84
N GLY A 69 -13.08 8.78 6.79
CA GLY A 69 -13.30 7.35 6.88
C GLY A 69 -12.08 6.68 7.51
N VAL A 70 -12.20 6.21 8.75
CA VAL A 70 -11.06 5.65 9.48
C VAL A 70 -11.18 4.14 9.61
N VAL A 71 -10.09 3.43 9.34
CA VAL A 71 -10.00 1.98 9.60
C VAL A 71 -9.73 1.75 11.08
N SER A 72 -10.79 1.57 11.88
CA SER A 72 -10.72 1.49 13.34
C SER A 72 -10.45 0.07 13.87
N ASP A 73 -10.75 -0.96 13.08
CA ASP A 73 -10.63 -2.37 13.47
C ASP A 73 -9.33 -3.05 13.00
N PHE A 74 -8.40 -2.28 12.42
CA PHE A 74 -7.15 -2.79 11.85
C PHE A 74 -5.92 -2.48 12.73
N LYS A 75 -5.28 -3.53 13.23
CA LYS A 75 -3.99 -3.50 13.92
C LYS A 75 -2.93 -4.11 13.02
N ALA A 76 -1.91 -3.35 12.68
CA ALA A 76 -0.91 -3.78 11.71
C ALA A 76 -0.11 -4.98 12.23
N GLU A 77 0.22 -5.00 13.52
CA GLU A 77 1.05 -6.01 14.16
C GLU A 77 0.53 -7.44 14.00
N ASP A 78 -0.77 -7.61 13.83
CA ASP A 78 -1.41 -8.93 13.67
C ASP A 78 -1.08 -9.58 12.32
N TRP A 79 -0.53 -8.82 11.37
CA TRP A 79 -0.28 -9.23 9.99
C TRP A 79 1.20 -9.41 9.65
N TYR A 80 2.10 -9.29 10.63
CA TYR A 80 3.54 -9.44 10.46
C TYR A 80 4.11 -10.47 11.44
N LYS A 81 5.28 -11.03 11.12
CA LYS A 81 5.96 -12.00 12.00
C LYS A 81 6.34 -11.38 13.33
N ASN A 82 6.68 -10.10 13.34
CA ASN A 82 6.97 -9.35 14.55
C ASN A 82 6.51 -7.90 14.48
N LYS A 83 6.28 -7.29 15.66
CA LYS A 83 5.84 -5.89 15.78
C LYS A 83 6.84 -4.88 15.20
N LYS A 84 8.12 -5.25 15.10
CA LYS A 84 9.18 -4.35 14.63
C LYS A 84 9.11 -4.17 13.11
N GLU A 85 8.77 -5.22 12.38
CA GLU A 85 8.49 -5.16 10.94
C GLU A 85 7.32 -4.24 10.65
N ALA A 86 6.18 -4.46 11.33
CA ALA A 86 4.99 -3.62 11.16
C ALA A 86 5.30 -2.12 11.33
N LYS A 87 6.05 -1.75 12.39
CA LYS A 87 6.42 -0.36 12.70
C LYS A 87 7.36 0.31 11.70
N ARG A 88 8.07 -0.47 10.88
CA ARG A 88 8.97 0.07 9.85
C ARG A 88 8.25 0.34 8.52
N GLN A 89 7.03 -0.17 8.37
CA GLN A 89 6.25 0.00 7.15
C GLN A 89 5.29 1.17 7.26
N SER A 90 5.06 1.82 6.13
CA SER A 90 4.02 2.84 5.97
C SER A 90 2.63 2.26 6.14
N ARG A 91 1.69 3.10 6.56
CA ARG A 91 0.31 2.71 6.83
C ARG A 91 -0.35 2.10 5.60
N TYR A 92 -0.08 2.64 4.41
CA TYR A 92 -0.59 2.08 3.15
C TYR A 92 -0.03 0.66 2.89
N MET A 93 1.24 0.43 3.19
CA MET A 93 1.87 -0.89 3.05
C MET A 93 1.26 -1.88 4.04
N GLN A 94 1.09 -1.48 5.30
CA GLN A 94 0.45 -2.30 6.33
C GLN A 94 -0.91 -2.79 5.88
N MET A 95 -1.75 -1.89 5.39
CA MET A 95 -3.08 -2.23 4.90
C MET A 95 -3.03 -3.10 3.64
N GLY A 96 -2.14 -2.79 2.68
CA GLY A 96 -1.98 -3.56 1.45
C GLY A 96 -1.51 -5.00 1.66
N ILE A 97 -0.56 -5.19 2.58
CA ILE A 97 -0.03 -6.51 2.95
C ILE A 97 -1.10 -7.32 3.69
N ALA A 98 -1.80 -6.71 4.66
CA ALA A 98 -2.90 -7.37 5.36
C ALA A 98 -4.03 -7.77 4.39
N ALA A 99 -4.43 -6.88 3.48
CA ALA A 99 -5.42 -7.17 2.45
C ALA A 99 -4.97 -8.31 1.53
N SER A 100 -3.68 -8.35 1.15
CA SER A 100 -3.14 -9.43 0.31
C SER A 100 -3.16 -10.78 1.03
N LYS A 101 -2.80 -10.82 2.32
CA LYS A 101 -2.90 -12.04 3.14
C LYS A 101 -4.33 -12.51 3.33
N LEU A 102 -5.27 -11.58 3.56
CA LEU A 102 -6.71 -11.89 3.60
C LEU A 102 -7.19 -12.51 2.29
N ALA A 103 -6.77 -11.97 1.15
CA ALA A 103 -7.17 -12.50 -0.17
C ALA A 103 -6.64 -13.92 -0.40
N VAL A 104 -5.40 -14.20 0.03
CA VAL A 104 -4.80 -15.53 -0.02
C VAL A 104 -5.53 -16.53 0.88
N GLN A 105 -5.90 -16.09 2.09
CA GLN A 105 -6.69 -16.89 3.04
C GLN A 105 -8.08 -17.23 2.48
N ASP A 106 -8.79 -16.23 1.92
CA ASP A 106 -10.10 -16.42 1.29
C ASP A 106 -10.03 -17.36 0.07
N ALA A 107 -8.97 -17.23 -0.74
CA ALA A 107 -8.69 -18.15 -1.84
C ALA A 107 -8.34 -19.58 -1.39
N LYS A 108 -8.10 -19.79 -0.10
CA LYS A 108 -7.57 -21.04 0.48
C LYS A 108 -6.31 -21.49 -0.27
N LEU A 109 -5.50 -20.52 -0.68
CA LEU A 109 -4.27 -20.76 -1.41
C LEU A 109 -3.15 -20.99 -0.40
N ASP A 110 -2.60 -22.20 -0.40
CA ASP A 110 -1.32 -22.46 0.24
C ASP A 110 -0.21 -21.92 -0.66
N THR A 111 0.33 -20.76 -0.28
CA THR A 111 1.37 -20.08 -1.05
C THR A 111 2.67 -20.87 -1.08
N ASP A 112 2.98 -21.66 -0.05
CA ASP A 112 4.21 -22.45 0.02
C ASP A 112 4.15 -23.67 -0.88
N ALA A 113 2.95 -24.22 -1.10
CA ALA A 113 2.70 -25.34 -2.01
C ALA A 113 2.57 -24.93 -3.49
N VAL A 114 2.72 -23.63 -3.83
CA VAL A 114 2.72 -23.18 -5.23
C VAL A 114 3.94 -23.76 -5.95
N ALA A 115 3.69 -24.68 -6.88
CA ALA A 115 4.73 -25.44 -7.58
C ALA A 115 5.61 -24.58 -8.50
N ASP A 116 5.08 -23.49 -9.06
CA ASP A 116 5.77 -22.62 -10.00
C ASP A 116 5.76 -21.18 -9.46
N LYS A 117 6.75 -20.89 -8.60
CA LYS A 117 6.89 -19.60 -7.92
C LYS A 117 7.16 -18.45 -8.88
N ASP A 118 7.83 -18.71 -10.01
CA ASP A 118 8.08 -17.73 -11.09
C ASP A 118 6.80 -17.27 -11.80
N LYS A 119 5.70 -18.01 -11.66
CA LYS A 119 4.37 -17.62 -12.16
C LYS A 119 3.47 -17.00 -11.10
N PHE A 120 3.90 -16.99 -9.84
CA PHE A 120 3.17 -16.35 -8.75
C PHE A 120 3.74 -14.96 -8.51
N GLY A 121 3.07 -13.96 -9.10
CA GLY A 121 3.47 -12.55 -9.04
C GLY A 121 2.63 -11.72 -8.07
N VAL A 122 3.10 -10.49 -7.82
CA VAL A 122 2.42 -9.49 -6.99
C VAL A 122 2.26 -8.20 -7.78
N PHE A 123 1.06 -7.64 -7.69
CA PHE A 123 0.73 -6.38 -8.34
C PHE A 123 -0.04 -5.49 -7.36
N ILE A 124 0.56 -4.38 -6.94
CA ILE A 124 -0.07 -3.44 -5.99
C ILE A 124 -0.05 -2.03 -6.56
N ALA A 125 -1.16 -1.31 -6.44
CA ALA A 125 -1.22 0.09 -6.83
C ALA A 125 -1.21 1.00 -5.61
N SER A 126 -0.53 2.15 -5.72
CA SER A 126 -0.57 3.22 -4.73
C SER A 126 -0.43 4.56 -5.45
N ALA A 127 -1.22 5.55 -5.04
CA ALA A 127 -1.14 6.88 -5.63
C ALA A 127 -0.03 7.73 -5.00
N ILE A 128 0.06 7.70 -3.66
CA ILE A 128 0.85 8.67 -2.89
C ILE A 128 1.99 8.00 -2.10
N GLY A 129 2.00 6.66 -2.01
CA GLY A 129 3.00 5.95 -1.21
C GLY A 129 2.88 6.28 0.28
N GLY A 130 4.01 6.27 0.98
CA GLY A 130 4.09 6.50 2.44
C GLY A 130 4.32 7.96 2.78
N SER A 131 3.40 8.84 2.40
CA SER A 131 3.56 10.30 2.58
C SER A 131 3.79 10.73 4.04
N GLU A 132 3.34 9.94 5.02
CA GLU A 132 3.61 10.20 6.43
C GLU A 132 5.11 10.21 6.76
N PHE A 133 5.91 9.36 6.09
CA PHE A 133 7.37 9.35 6.27
C PHE A 133 8.03 10.51 5.53
N PHE A 134 7.44 10.95 4.41
CA PHE A 134 7.88 12.15 3.70
C PHE A 134 7.67 13.40 4.55
N GLU A 135 6.48 13.56 5.15
CA GLU A 135 6.17 14.67 6.05
C GLU A 135 7.08 14.66 7.29
N GLU A 136 7.31 13.49 7.89
CA GLU A 136 8.20 13.36 9.04
C GLU A 136 9.63 13.84 8.71
N ALA A 137 10.21 13.39 7.59
CA ALA A 137 11.56 13.84 7.24
C ALA A 137 11.61 15.30 6.78
N GLY A 138 10.60 15.78 6.05
CA GLY A 138 10.50 17.19 5.67
C GLY A 138 10.45 18.12 6.87
N SER A 139 9.83 17.68 7.98
CA SER A 139 9.82 18.45 9.24
C SER A 139 11.19 18.49 9.95
N LYS A 140 12.03 17.46 9.76
CA LYS A 140 13.36 17.31 10.38
C LYS A 140 14.51 17.86 9.53
N TRP A 141 14.33 17.90 8.21
CA TRP A 141 15.34 18.28 7.23
C TRP A 141 14.87 19.49 6.42
N GLN A 142 15.52 20.63 6.65
CA GLN A 142 15.29 21.85 5.87
C GLN A 142 16.60 22.44 5.35
N LYS A 143 16.53 23.08 4.17
CA LYS A 143 17.66 23.76 3.53
C LYS A 143 18.03 25.00 4.34
N HIS A 144 19.27 25.05 4.84
CA HIS A 144 19.85 26.28 5.36
C HIS A 144 21.34 26.34 5.00
N THR A 145 21.61 26.80 3.78
CA THR A 145 22.79 27.54 3.30
C THR A 145 22.85 27.48 1.76
N GLU A 146 23.55 28.42 1.12
CA GLU A 146 23.88 28.37 -0.32
C GLU A 146 24.62 27.08 -0.70
N TYR A 147 25.40 26.51 0.23
CA TYR A 147 26.25 25.34 0.03
C TYR A 147 25.45 24.01 -0.03
N ASP A 148 24.29 23.93 0.63
CA ASP A 148 23.44 22.74 0.62
C ASP A 148 22.59 22.59 -0.66
N LYS A 149 22.62 23.58 -1.57
CA LYS A 149 21.97 23.51 -2.89
C LYS A 149 22.72 22.62 -3.89
N VAL A 150 24.02 22.37 -3.65
CA VAL A 150 24.93 21.67 -4.58
C VAL A 150 25.41 20.31 -4.06
N ALA A 151 25.01 19.91 -2.86
CA ALA A 151 25.28 18.57 -2.36
C ALA A 151 24.49 17.54 -3.21
N PRO A 152 25.14 16.50 -3.77
CA PRO A 152 24.46 15.38 -4.40
C PRO A 152 23.75 14.55 -3.31
N GLY A 153 22.65 15.08 -2.81
CA GLY A 153 21.68 14.42 -1.98
C GLY A 153 20.36 14.45 -2.73
N ALA A 154 19.63 13.33 -2.72
CA ALA A 154 18.38 13.20 -3.44
C ALA A 154 17.49 14.45 -3.24
N ALA A 155 17.16 15.11 -4.34
CA ALA A 155 16.29 16.27 -4.35
C ALA A 155 14.84 15.77 -4.21
N TRP A 156 14.27 15.92 -3.03
CA TRP A 156 12.88 15.55 -2.74
C TRP A 156 12.02 16.80 -2.83
N GLY A 157 11.27 16.93 -3.93
CA GLY A 157 10.40 18.06 -4.21
C GLY A 157 8.99 17.59 -4.52
N ASP A 158 8.01 18.31 -3.98
CA ASP A 158 6.59 18.30 -4.32
C ASP A 158 6.29 18.71 -5.78
N GLY A 159 7.30 19.08 -6.58
CA GLY A 159 7.16 19.46 -7.99
C GLY A 159 6.71 18.33 -8.94
N THR A 160 6.59 17.08 -8.48
CA THR A 160 6.02 15.96 -9.25
C THR A 160 4.58 15.62 -8.82
N PHE A 161 3.96 16.45 -7.98
CA PHE A 161 2.50 16.46 -7.83
C PHE A 161 1.94 17.54 -8.76
N ALA A 162 1.28 17.12 -9.84
CA ALA A 162 0.53 17.99 -10.76
C ALA A 162 1.34 19.06 -11.54
N GLY A 163 2.41 18.66 -12.25
CA GLY A 163 2.93 19.44 -13.38
C GLY A 163 3.35 20.89 -13.05
N ARG A 164 4.20 21.10 -12.04
CA ARG A 164 4.92 22.39 -11.88
C ARG A 164 6.42 22.21 -12.04
N ASN A 165 6.91 22.78 -13.14
CA ASN A 165 8.31 22.93 -13.47
C ASN A 165 9.07 23.64 -12.34
N SER A 166 9.79 22.89 -11.50
CA SER A 166 11.21 23.11 -11.22
C SER A 166 11.68 22.23 -10.05
N ILE A 167 12.76 21.50 -10.30
CA ILE A 167 13.62 20.82 -9.30
C ILE A 167 14.22 21.77 -8.23
N TYR A 168 13.97 23.08 -8.35
CA TYR A 168 14.61 24.12 -7.54
C TYR A 168 13.65 24.99 -6.72
N LYS A 169 12.32 24.83 -6.86
CA LYS A 169 11.34 25.54 -6.01
C LYS A 169 10.35 24.56 -5.38
N GLY A 170 10.72 24.06 -4.20
CA GLY A 170 9.85 23.50 -3.18
C GLY A 170 10.53 23.75 -1.83
N PRO A 171 9.83 24.37 -0.87
CA PRO A 171 8.91 23.59 -0.07
C PRO A 171 7.46 24.08 -0.18
N MET A 172 6.54 23.12 -0.15
CA MET A 172 5.16 23.31 0.28
C MET A 172 5.15 24.15 1.57
N PHE A 173 4.35 25.21 1.57
CA PHE A 173 4.04 25.98 2.77
C PHE A 173 3.31 25.06 3.75
N VAL A 174 4.04 24.50 4.71
CA VAL A 174 3.45 24.00 5.94
C VAL A 174 3.18 25.23 6.82
N ASP A 175 2.13 25.97 6.48
CA ASP A 175 1.73 27.16 7.23
C ASP A 175 1.40 26.73 8.66
N GLY A 176 2.24 27.11 9.63
CA GLY A 176 2.02 26.87 11.06
C GLY A 176 2.87 25.77 11.72
N CYS A 177 3.61 24.93 10.99
CA CYS A 177 4.56 24.02 11.64
C CYS A 177 5.86 24.78 11.97
N LYS A 178 6.25 24.81 13.24
CA LYS A 178 7.60 25.23 13.64
C LYS A 178 8.59 24.20 13.13
N LEU A 179 9.29 24.54 12.06
CA LEU A 179 10.26 23.67 11.42
C LEU A 179 11.57 23.70 12.22
N THR A 180 12.11 22.53 12.54
CA THR A 180 13.32 22.38 13.37
C THR A 180 14.44 21.76 12.55
N TYR A 181 15.58 22.44 12.44
CA TYR A 181 16.77 21.87 11.81
C TYR A 181 17.47 20.91 12.78
N GLU A 182 17.33 19.60 12.57
CA GLU A 182 18.03 18.58 13.37
C GLU A 182 19.17 17.87 12.59
N GLY A 183 19.30 18.16 11.29
CA GLY A 183 20.35 17.63 10.40
C GLY A 183 20.06 16.24 9.82
N PHE A 184 20.70 15.91 8.70
CA PHE A 184 20.43 14.69 7.92
C PHE A 184 20.63 13.37 8.69
N LYS A 185 21.49 13.37 9.73
CA LYS A 185 21.76 12.20 10.57
C LYS A 185 20.56 11.75 11.42
N LYS A 186 19.51 12.57 11.50
CA LYS A 186 18.28 12.28 12.24
C LYS A 186 17.18 11.67 11.38
N ILE A 187 17.39 11.59 10.06
CA ILE A 187 16.46 10.94 9.14
C ILE A 187 16.58 9.43 9.31
N SER A 188 15.43 8.75 9.41
CA SER A 188 15.38 7.29 9.49
C SER A 188 15.99 6.65 8.26
N PRO A 189 16.86 5.63 8.38
CA PRO A 189 17.37 4.89 7.23
C PRO A 189 16.25 4.12 6.50
N PHE A 190 15.09 3.96 7.12
CA PHE A 190 13.93 3.30 6.52
C PHE A 190 13.06 4.24 5.69
N ILE A 191 13.36 5.55 5.62
CA ILE A 191 12.48 6.48 4.89
C ILE A 191 12.26 6.09 3.43
N VAL A 192 13.33 5.77 2.71
CA VAL A 192 13.25 5.40 1.30
C VAL A 192 12.41 4.14 1.12
N PRO A 193 12.72 3.01 1.80
CA PRO A 193 11.90 1.81 1.65
C PRO A 193 10.48 1.95 2.21
N SER A 194 10.19 2.87 3.13
CA SER A 194 8.82 3.09 3.61
C SER A 194 8.01 4.01 2.66
N PHE A 195 8.66 4.95 1.98
CA PHE A 195 7.98 5.94 1.15
C PHE A 195 7.70 5.46 -0.29
N ILE A 196 8.67 4.82 -0.94
CA ILE A 196 8.58 4.50 -2.39
C ILE A 196 7.37 3.61 -2.70
N LEU A 197 6.69 3.90 -3.80
CA LEU A 197 5.40 3.28 -4.14
C LEU A 197 5.49 1.75 -4.28
N ASN A 198 6.58 1.27 -4.87
CA ASN A 198 6.78 -0.15 -5.14
C ASN A 198 7.16 -0.98 -3.90
N SER A 199 7.39 -0.35 -2.75
CA SER A 199 7.70 -1.10 -1.54
C SER A 199 6.57 -1.99 -1.08
N ALA A 200 5.31 -1.57 -1.25
CA ALA A 200 4.18 -2.44 -0.89
C ALA A 200 4.20 -3.75 -1.68
N SER A 201 4.41 -3.70 -3.00
CA SER A 201 4.46 -4.90 -3.84
C SER A 201 5.70 -5.75 -3.54
N GLY A 202 6.85 -5.11 -3.27
CA GLY A 202 8.07 -5.79 -2.83
C GLY A 202 7.89 -6.56 -1.53
N VAL A 203 7.38 -5.91 -0.48
CA VAL A 203 7.17 -6.53 0.82
C VAL A 203 6.07 -7.59 0.76
N ALA A 204 4.97 -7.34 0.05
CA ALA A 204 3.92 -8.34 -0.13
C ALA A 204 4.46 -9.60 -0.84
N ALA A 205 5.34 -9.47 -1.84
CA ALA A 205 5.97 -10.62 -2.48
C ALA A 205 6.83 -11.44 -1.51
N VAL A 206 7.61 -10.78 -0.66
CA VAL A 206 8.40 -11.47 0.39
C VAL A 206 7.48 -12.17 1.40
N GLU A 207 6.43 -11.50 1.85
CA GLU A 207 5.48 -12.04 2.83
C GLU A 207 4.67 -13.23 2.30
N LEU A 208 4.43 -13.29 0.99
CA LEU A 208 3.67 -14.36 0.32
C LEU A 208 4.56 -15.41 -0.33
N GLY A 209 5.89 -15.22 -0.34
CA GLY A 209 6.81 -16.08 -1.07
C GLY A 209 6.53 -16.11 -2.58
N ALA A 210 6.24 -14.95 -3.18
CA ALA A 210 5.98 -14.78 -4.60
C ALA A 210 7.27 -14.39 -5.34
N GLU A 211 7.63 -15.13 -6.38
CA GLU A 211 8.90 -14.94 -7.12
C GLU A 211 8.66 -14.56 -8.59
N GLY A 212 7.41 -14.53 -9.02
CA GLY A 212 7.02 -14.10 -10.34
C GLY A 212 7.00 -12.59 -10.52
N PRO A 213 6.30 -12.09 -11.55
CA PRO A 213 6.29 -10.67 -11.88
C PRO A 213 5.85 -9.80 -10.68
N ASN A 214 6.69 -8.82 -10.31
CA ASN A 214 6.42 -7.88 -9.23
C ASN A 214 6.36 -6.46 -9.77
N TYR A 215 5.17 -5.87 -9.73
CA TYR A 215 4.93 -4.53 -10.28
C TYR A 215 4.16 -3.64 -9.32
N CYS A 216 4.38 -2.35 -9.49
CA CYS A 216 3.59 -1.31 -8.85
C CYS A 216 3.06 -0.33 -9.90
N ILE A 217 1.77 0.00 -9.82
CA ILE A 217 1.18 1.10 -10.60
C ILE A 217 1.03 2.32 -9.69
N GLY A 218 1.65 3.42 -10.13
CA GLY A 218 1.32 4.75 -9.68
C GLY A 218 0.17 5.32 -10.51
N GLY A 219 -0.84 5.86 -9.86
CA GLY A 219 -1.88 6.63 -10.56
C GLY A 219 -1.38 8.05 -10.82
N TYR A 220 -0.95 8.35 -12.04
CA TYR A 220 -0.87 9.72 -12.53
C TYR A 220 -1.97 9.90 -13.59
N GLY A 221 -3.07 10.52 -13.18
CA GLY A 221 -4.09 11.00 -14.11
C GLY A 221 -3.55 12.24 -14.81
N GLY A 222 -2.99 12.05 -16.00
CA GLY A 222 -2.67 13.08 -16.98
C GLY A 222 -3.08 12.60 -18.35
#